data_AF-A0A5N3WNQ9-F1
#
_entry.id   AF-A0A5N3WNQ9-F1
#
_cell.length_a   1.000
_cell.length_b   1.000
_cell.length_c   1.000
_cell.angle_alpha   90.00
_cell.angle_beta   90.00
_cell.angle_gamma   90.00
#
_symmetry.space_group_name_H-M   'P 1'
#
loop_
_entity.id
_entity.type
_entity.pdbx_description
1 polymer ?
#
loop_
_entity_poly.entity_id
_entity_poly.type
_entity_poly.pdbx_seq_one_letter_code
_entity_poly.pdbx_strand_id
1 'polypeptide(L)'
;VWIPSDIFSHNVILAFLDSCPNHAVLFPRVNVKLKKKKCKTKVYPDELPNTSVVIVFHNEAWSTLLRTVYSVINRSPHYLLSEVILVDDASERDFLKLTLENYVKNLEVPVKIIRMEERSGLIRARLRGAAASKGQVITFLDAHCECTLGWLEPLLARIKEDRKTVVCPIIDVISDDTFEYMAGSDMTYGGFNWKLNFRWYPVPQREMDRRKGDRTLPVSARDMRDMDSIPGLGTSSGGGNGNLPQYSYNFFFLLD
;
A
#
# COMPACT_ATOMS: atom_id res chain seq x y z
N VAL A 1 -7.52 15.64 -11.04
CA VAL A 1 -8.24 16.66 -10.25
C VAL A 1 -7.29 17.17 -9.18
N TRP A 2 -7.01 18.48 -9.16
CA TRP A 2 -6.12 19.12 -8.19
C TRP A 2 -6.79 19.12 -6.81
N ILE A 3 -6.12 18.59 -5.78
CA ILE A 3 -6.50 18.77 -4.38
C ILE A 3 -5.36 19.57 -3.71
N PRO A 4 -5.66 20.66 -2.99
CA PRO A 4 -4.65 21.52 -2.37
C PRO A 4 -3.74 20.78 -1.40
N SER A 5 -2.48 21.20 -1.35
CA SER A 5 -1.39 20.67 -0.52
C SER A 5 -1.54 20.95 0.99
N ASP A 6 -2.72 21.32 1.47
CA ASP A 6 -2.89 21.88 2.82
C ASP A 6 -3.53 20.88 3.81
N ILE A 7 -3.51 19.58 3.48
CA ILE A 7 -3.85 18.49 4.41
C ILE A 7 -2.59 17.88 5.08
N PHE A 8 -1.39 18.41 4.78
CA PHE A 8 -0.14 17.98 5.41
C PHE A 8 0.06 18.63 6.78
N SER A 9 -0.77 18.29 7.77
CA SER A 9 -0.51 18.57 9.18
C SER A 9 -0.20 17.26 9.91
N HIS A 10 1.08 17.05 10.20
CA HIS A 10 1.62 16.30 11.35
C HIS A 10 0.74 15.15 11.86
N ASN A 11 0.90 13.96 11.27
CA ASN A 11 0.60 12.62 11.82
C ASN A 11 1.05 11.60 10.75
N VAL A 12 2.27 11.06 10.86
CA VAL A 12 2.86 10.16 9.84
C VAL A 12 2.37 8.74 10.11
N ILE A 13 1.20 8.38 9.60
CA ILE A 13 0.70 7.01 9.70
C ILE A 13 1.52 6.12 8.78
N LEU A 14 2.18 5.12 9.36
CA LEU A 14 2.96 4.15 8.60
C LEU A 14 2.06 2.98 8.21
N ALA A 15 2.17 2.50 6.97
CA ALA A 15 1.26 1.50 6.41
C ALA A 15 1.97 0.16 6.16
N PHE A 16 1.41 -0.94 6.68
CA PHE A 16 1.86 -2.29 6.31
C PHE A 16 1.07 -2.78 5.10
N LEU A 17 1.73 -3.43 4.15
CA LEU A 17 1.03 -4.10 3.07
C LEU A 17 0.93 -5.58 3.33
N ASP A 18 -0.30 -6.06 3.44
CA ASP A 18 -0.60 -7.45 3.62
C ASP A 18 -1.63 -7.94 2.59
N SER A 19 -1.24 -8.94 1.81
CA SER A 19 -2.14 -9.56 0.84
C SER A 19 -3.06 -10.61 1.47
N CYS A 20 -2.73 -11.09 2.67
CA CYS A 20 -3.61 -11.82 3.56
C CYS A 20 -2.98 -11.93 4.97
N PRO A 21 -3.57 -11.32 6.04
CA PRO A 21 -2.90 -11.07 7.32
C PRO A 21 -2.05 -12.24 7.80
N ASN A 22 -0.75 -12.13 7.55
CA ASN A 22 0.26 -13.14 7.83
C ASN A 22 1.57 -12.45 8.23
N HIS A 23 1.93 -12.65 9.49
CA HIS A 23 3.29 -12.45 10.04
C HIS A 23 3.97 -11.11 9.66
N ALA A 24 3.73 -10.08 10.45
CA ALA A 24 4.65 -8.96 10.54
C ALA A 24 5.89 -9.42 11.32
N VAL A 25 7.04 -9.52 10.66
CA VAL A 25 8.34 -9.65 11.33
C VAL A 25 8.98 -8.26 11.33
N LEU A 26 8.66 -7.46 12.35
CA LEU A 26 9.24 -6.12 12.54
C LEU A 26 10.73 -6.23 12.85
N PHE A 27 11.55 -5.50 12.09
CA PHE A 27 12.97 -5.31 12.40
C PHE A 27 13.12 -4.37 13.61
N PRO A 28 13.99 -4.67 14.59
CA PRO A 28 13.91 -5.78 15.53
C PRO A 28 13.06 -5.37 16.75
N ARG A 29 11.74 -5.59 16.81
CA ARG A 29 11.06 -5.43 18.13
C ARG A 29 9.72 -6.09 18.39
N VAL A 30 8.95 -6.61 17.44
CA VAL A 30 7.69 -7.27 17.81
C VAL A 30 7.35 -8.43 16.89
N ASN A 31 7.24 -9.63 17.46
CA ASN A 31 6.68 -10.82 16.83
C ASN A 31 5.15 -10.80 16.94
N VAL A 32 4.46 -10.07 16.05
CA VAL A 32 2.99 -10.11 16.01
C VAL A 32 2.54 -11.31 15.16
N LYS A 33 2.18 -12.41 15.83
CA LYS A 33 1.63 -13.63 15.20
C LYS A 33 0.13 -13.47 14.91
N LEU A 34 -0.22 -12.76 13.84
CA LEU A 34 -1.55 -12.92 13.23
C LEU A 34 -1.48 -14.08 12.24
N LYS A 35 -2.01 -15.23 12.65
CA LYS A 35 -1.95 -16.49 11.89
C LYS A 35 -3.34 -16.85 11.37
N LYS A 36 -3.60 -16.70 10.08
CA LYS A 36 -4.78 -17.31 9.44
C LYS A 36 -4.32 -18.46 8.51
N LYS A 37 -4.66 -19.70 8.91
CA LYS A 37 -4.07 -20.96 8.38
C LYS A 37 -4.14 -21.12 6.85
N LYS A 38 -5.20 -20.63 6.19
CA LYS A 38 -5.44 -20.84 4.75
C LYS A 38 -4.49 -20.07 3.83
N CYS A 39 -3.97 -18.92 4.26
CA CYS A 39 -3.12 -18.10 3.39
C CYS A 39 -1.69 -18.62 3.30
N LYS A 40 -1.21 -19.33 4.33
CA LYS A 40 0.11 -19.98 4.32
C LYS A 40 0.19 -21.21 3.43
N THR A 41 -0.95 -21.84 3.16
CA THR A 41 -1.02 -23.08 2.37
C THR A 41 -1.36 -22.81 0.91
N LYS A 42 -1.54 -21.55 0.52
CA LYS A 42 -1.85 -21.21 -0.87
C LYS A 42 -0.57 -21.27 -1.70
N VAL A 43 -0.62 -22.09 -2.75
CA VAL A 43 0.46 -22.23 -3.72
C VAL A 43 0.16 -21.30 -4.88
N TYR A 44 1.14 -20.49 -5.27
CA TYR A 44 1.06 -19.61 -6.44
C TYR A 44 1.84 -20.26 -7.60
N PRO A 45 1.50 -19.95 -8.86
CA PRO A 45 2.26 -20.42 -10.01
C PRO A 45 3.72 -19.94 -9.96
N ASP A 46 4.66 -20.75 -10.42
CA ASP A 46 6.10 -20.40 -10.37
C ASP A 46 6.46 -19.21 -11.28
N GLU A 47 5.81 -19.08 -12.44
CA GLU A 47 6.09 -18.03 -13.42
C GLU A 47 5.29 -16.74 -13.16
N LEU A 48 5.50 -16.05 -12.04
CA LEU A 48 4.86 -14.74 -11.82
C LEU A 48 5.57 -13.63 -12.61
N PRO A 49 4.84 -12.59 -13.06
CA PRO A 49 5.46 -11.44 -13.71
C PRO A 49 6.38 -10.70 -12.73
N ASN A 50 7.52 -10.20 -13.20
CA ASN A 50 8.38 -9.38 -12.36
C ASN A 50 7.80 -7.98 -12.12
N THR A 51 8.27 -7.30 -11.09
CA THR A 51 7.80 -5.96 -10.72
C THR A 51 8.95 -4.97 -10.49
N SER A 52 8.71 -3.71 -10.86
CA SER A 52 9.48 -2.56 -10.38
C SER A 52 8.71 -1.87 -9.26
N VAL A 53 9.33 -1.73 -8.10
CA VAL A 53 8.72 -1.06 -6.95
C VAL A 53 9.05 0.43 -7.01
N VAL A 54 8.03 1.28 -7.07
CA VAL A 54 8.20 2.75 -7.12
C VAL A 54 7.81 3.35 -5.78
N ILE A 55 8.75 4.06 -5.17
CA ILE A 55 8.57 4.74 -3.87
C ILE A 55 8.82 6.23 -4.08
N VAL A 56 7.79 7.05 -3.87
CA VAL A 56 7.91 8.51 -3.92
C VAL A 56 8.16 9.03 -2.52
N PHE A 57 9.12 9.94 -2.36
CA PHE A 57 9.41 10.58 -1.08
C PHE A 57 9.68 12.08 -1.24
N HIS A 58 9.37 12.84 -0.20
CA HIS A 58 9.70 14.25 -0.06
C HIS A 58 9.98 14.53 1.42
N ASN A 59 11.20 14.96 1.76
CA ASN A 59 11.61 15.28 3.12
C ASN A 59 11.32 14.15 4.15
N GLU A 60 11.36 12.89 3.70
CA GLU A 60 11.10 11.71 4.53
C GLU A 60 12.19 11.53 5.60
N ALA A 61 11.86 10.84 6.70
CA ALA A 61 12.88 10.47 7.67
C ALA A 61 13.78 9.34 7.10
N TRP A 62 15.08 9.39 7.43
CA TRP A 62 16.04 8.40 6.93
C TRP A 62 15.67 6.96 7.34
N SER A 63 15.27 6.78 8.59
CA SER A 63 14.92 5.49 9.16
C SER A 63 13.66 4.89 8.54
N THR A 64 12.62 5.70 8.31
CA THR A 64 11.35 5.24 7.71
C THR A 64 11.55 4.85 6.25
N LEU A 65 12.21 5.70 5.46
CA LEU A 65 12.53 5.45 4.06
C LEU A 65 13.32 4.15 3.89
N LEU A 66 14.44 4.00 4.61
CA LEU A 66 15.26 2.80 4.48
C LEU A 66 14.54 1.56 5.00
N ARG A 67 13.73 1.68 6.06
CA ARG A 67 12.95 0.55 6.55
C ARG A 67 11.95 0.06 5.51
N THR A 68 11.34 0.96 4.74
CA THR A 68 10.52 0.56 3.59
C THR A 68 11.36 -0.16 2.54
N VAL A 69 12.48 0.42 2.11
CA VAL A 69 13.37 -0.20 1.11
C VAL A 69 13.84 -1.59 1.54
N TYR A 70 14.32 -1.74 2.77
CA TYR A 70 14.74 -3.04 3.31
C TYR A 70 13.57 -4.01 3.46
N SER A 71 12.37 -3.54 3.83
CA SER A 71 11.21 -4.42 3.90
C SER A 71 10.86 -5.02 2.54
N VAL A 72 10.98 -4.23 1.47
CA VAL A 72 10.76 -4.68 0.09
C VAL A 72 11.82 -5.69 -0.30
N ILE A 73 13.10 -5.37 -0.12
CA ILE A 73 14.23 -6.23 -0.52
C ILE A 73 14.19 -7.55 0.25
N ASN A 74 14.06 -7.52 1.57
CA ASN A 74 14.19 -8.70 2.41
C ASN A 74 12.96 -9.62 2.39
N ARG A 75 11.79 -9.11 2.00
CA ARG A 75 10.51 -9.85 2.09
C ARG A 75 9.86 -10.08 0.72
N SER A 76 10.55 -9.76 -0.37
CA SER A 76 10.14 -10.08 -1.74
C SER A 76 11.07 -11.11 -2.34
N PRO A 77 10.57 -12.11 -3.09
CA PRO A 77 11.44 -13.04 -3.80
C PRO A 77 12.31 -12.32 -4.83
N HIS A 78 13.64 -12.53 -4.81
CA HIS A 78 14.59 -11.82 -5.68
C HIS A 78 14.30 -11.98 -7.18
N TYR A 79 13.74 -13.12 -7.61
CA TYR A 79 13.39 -13.35 -9.00
C TYR A 79 12.17 -12.54 -9.48
N LEU A 80 11.34 -12.02 -8.55
CA LEU A 80 10.18 -11.19 -8.85
C LEU A 80 10.49 -9.70 -8.75
N LEU A 81 11.46 -9.31 -7.93
CA LEU A 81 11.83 -7.91 -7.72
C LEU A 81 12.92 -7.48 -8.71
N SER A 82 12.54 -6.78 -9.79
CA SER A 82 13.48 -6.32 -10.81
C SER A 82 14.34 -5.15 -10.33
N GLU A 83 13.71 -4.16 -9.70
CA GLU A 83 14.37 -2.95 -9.22
C GLU A 83 13.48 -2.22 -8.19
N VAL A 84 14.11 -1.35 -7.40
CA VAL A 84 13.42 -0.36 -6.56
C VAL A 84 13.76 1.03 -7.10
N ILE A 85 12.74 1.82 -7.42
CA ILE A 85 12.85 3.19 -7.94
C ILE A 85 12.40 4.14 -6.84
N LEU A 86 13.36 4.90 -6.30
CA LEU A 86 13.09 5.98 -5.36
C LEU A 86 12.95 7.29 -6.16
N VAL A 87 11.78 7.92 -6.10
CA VAL A 87 11.53 9.21 -6.74
C VAL A 87 11.53 10.29 -5.67
N ASP A 88 12.53 11.15 -5.71
CA ASP A 88 12.66 12.31 -4.85
C ASP A 88 11.91 13.50 -5.45
N ASP A 89 10.78 13.88 -4.85
CA ASP A 89 9.99 15.05 -5.25
C ASP A 89 10.54 16.33 -4.61
N ALA A 90 11.79 16.66 -4.97
CA ALA A 90 12.54 17.84 -4.52
C ALA A 90 12.68 17.96 -2.98
N SER A 91 13.28 16.96 -2.34
CA SER A 91 13.64 17.02 -0.92
C SER A 91 14.78 18.00 -0.63
N GLU A 92 14.70 18.67 0.50
CA GLU A 92 15.66 19.69 0.94
C GLU A 92 16.76 19.10 1.85
N ARG A 93 16.42 18.05 2.60
CA ARG A 93 17.30 17.45 3.63
C ARG A 93 18.56 16.84 3.00
N ASP A 94 19.74 17.26 3.48
CA ASP A 94 21.02 16.87 2.87
C ASP A 94 21.31 15.37 2.91
N PHE A 95 20.87 14.67 3.95
CA PHE A 95 21.04 13.23 4.05
C PHE A 95 20.29 12.45 2.96
N LEU A 96 19.24 13.04 2.36
CA LEU A 96 18.50 12.42 1.25
C LEU A 96 19.20 12.57 -0.10
N LYS A 97 20.27 13.38 -0.20
CA LYS A 97 20.99 13.66 -1.45
C LYS A 97 22.10 12.62 -1.68
N LEU A 98 23.37 13.05 -1.69
CA LEU A 98 24.53 12.21 -1.97
C LEU A 98 24.69 11.04 -0.97
N THR A 99 24.35 11.27 0.31
CA THR A 99 24.43 10.23 1.34
C THR A 99 23.50 9.06 1.03
N LEU A 100 22.26 9.32 0.62
CA LEU A 100 21.31 8.29 0.19
C LEU A 100 21.82 7.57 -1.07
N GLU A 101 22.32 8.31 -2.05
CA GLU A 101 22.86 7.72 -3.29
C GLU A 101 24.03 6.77 -3.04
N ASN A 102 24.94 7.14 -2.14
CA ASN A 102 26.06 6.28 -1.79
C ASN A 102 25.63 5.07 -0.97
N TYR A 103 24.59 5.23 -0.14
CA TYR A 103 24.05 4.13 0.65
C TYR A 103 23.38 3.07 -0.24
N VAL A 104 22.47 3.48 -1.13
CA VAL A 104 21.65 2.53 -1.90
C VAL A 104 22.43 1.77 -2.98
N LYS A 105 23.59 2.30 -3.42
CA LYS A 105 24.48 1.63 -4.39
C LYS A 105 24.99 0.27 -3.91
N ASN A 106 25.07 0.06 -2.60
CA ASN A 106 25.61 -1.16 -2.00
C ASN A 106 24.52 -2.19 -1.64
N LEU A 107 23.26 -1.96 -2.04
CA LEU A 107 22.18 -2.90 -1.78
C LEU A 107 22.20 -4.06 -2.78
N GLU A 108 21.68 -5.21 -2.35
CA GLU A 108 21.67 -6.45 -3.13
C GLU A 108 20.78 -6.38 -4.38
N VAL A 109 19.76 -5.52 -4.33
CA VAL A 109 18.82 -5.28 -5.42
C VAL A 109 19.13 -3.93 -6.06
N PRO A 110 19.05 -3.79 -7.40
CA PRO A 110 19.23 -2.52 -8.07
C PRO A 110 18.25 -1.46 -7.53
N VAL A 111 18.79 -0.43 -6.87
CA VAL A 111 18.02 0.73 -6.41
C VAL A 111 18.43 1.96 -7.21
N LYS A 112 17.45 2.56 -7.89
CA LYS A 112 17.65 3.77 -8.70
C LYS A 112 16.97 4.95 -8.03
N ILE A 113 17.67 6.07 -7.92
CA ILE A 113 17.10 7.33 -7.45
C ILE A 113 16.83 8.23 -8.66
N ILE A 114 15.62 8.78 -8.73
CA ILE A 114 15.22 9.78 -9.71
C ILE A 114 14.95 11.08 -8.96
N ARG A 115 15.68 12.14 -9.29
CA ARG A 115 15.49 13.47 -8.71
C ARG A 115 14.55 14.29 -9.59
N MET A 116 13.56 14.92 -8.99
CA MET A 116 12.75 15.94 -9.63
C MET A 116 13.39 17.32 -9.41
N GLU A 117 13.33 18.19 -10.42
CA GLU A 117 13.90 19.54 -10.36
C GLU A 117 13.12 20.46 -9.42
N GLU A 118 11.80 20.30 -9.38
CA GLU A 118 10.88 21.07 -8.54
C GLU A 118 9.84 20.17 -7.88
N ARG A 119 9.27 20.64 -6.77
CA ARG A 119 8.21 19.95 -6.03
C ARG A 119 6.92 19.92 -6.85
N SER A 120 6.69 18.78 -7.48
CA SER A 120 5.66 18.56 -8.49
C SER A 120 4.44 17.82 -7.96
N GLY A 121 4.56 17.20 -6.79
CA GLY A 121 3.53 16.45 -6.10
C GLY A 121 3.50 14.95 -6.45
N LEU A 122 2.85 14.18 -5.58
CA LEU A 122 2.81 12.70 -5.60
C LEU A 122 2.44 12.11 -6.96
N ILE A 123 1.45 12.68 -7.66
CA ILE A 123 0.94 12.16 -8.93
C ILE A 123 2.03 12.21 -10.01
N ARG A 124 2.67 13.37 -10.18
CA ARG A 124 3.72 13.55 -11.20
C ARG A 124 4.96 12.74 -10.86
N ALA A 125 5.31 12.65 -9.59
CA ALA A 125 6.40 11.79 -9.12
C ALA A 125 6.13 10.31 -9.40
N ARG A 126 4.91 9.81 -9.13
CA ARG A 126 4.51 8.43 -9.48
C ARG A 126 4.58 8.18 -10.98
N LEU A 127 4.08 9.11 -11.81
CA LEU A 127 4.20 9.02 -13.28
C LEU A 127 5.67 8.99 -13.73
N ARG A 128 6.53 9.80 -13.11
CA ARG A 128 7.97 9.82 -13.41
C ARG A 128 8.64 8.49 -13.09
N GLY A 129 8.29 7.89 -11.95
CA GLY A 129 8.76 6.56 -11.56
C GLY A 129 8.24 5.46 -12.49
N ALA A 130 6.96 5.50 -12.85
CA ALA A 130 6.34 4.58 -13.79
C ALA A 130 7.02 4.61 -15.17
N ALA A 131 7.25 5.80 -15.72
CA ALA A 131 7.93 5.97 -17.00
C ALA A 131 9.37 5.43 -17.02
N ALA A 132 10.01 5.31 -15.85
CA ALA A 132 11.37 4.79 -15.72
C ALA A 132 11.43 3.29 -15.36
N SER A 133 10.29 2.67 -15.06
CA SER A 133 10.19 1.27 -14.66
C SER A 133 10.42 0.31 -15.82
N LYS A 134 11.06 -0.84 -15.53
CA LYS A 134 11.37 -1.89 -16.50
C LYS A 134 10.63 -3.21 -16.23
N GLY A 135 10.04 -3.36 -15.04
CA GLY A 135 9.26 -4.52 -14.66
C GLY A 135 7.99 -4.66 -15.47
N GLN A 136 7.48 -5.88 -15.57
CA GLN A 136 6.20 -6.18 -16.24
C GLN A 136 5.00 -5.62 -15.47
N VAL A 137 5.16 -5.43 -14.16
CA VAL A 137 4.21 -4.81 -13.24
C VAL A 137 4.89 -3.64 -12.53
N ILE A 138 4.13 -2.60 -12.19
CA ILE A 138 4.58 -1.50 -11.36
C ILE A 138 3.87 -1.60 -10.01
N THR A 139 4.63 -1.66 -8.92
CA THR A 139 4.10 -1.66 -7.56
C THR A 139 4.43 -0.35 -6.88
N PHE A 140 3.42 0.49 -6.60
CA PHE A 140 3.60 1.75 -5.88
C PHE A 140 3.54 1.53 -4.37
N LEU A 141 4.52 2.08 -3.64
CA LEU A 141 4.55 2.12 -2.18
C LEU A 141 4.79 3.55 -1.70
N ASP A 142 4.31 3.85 -0.50
CA ASP A 142 4.69 5.07 0.19
C ASP A 142 6.04 4.87 0.89
N ALA A 143 6.78 5.96 1.12
CA ALA A 143 8.14 5.94 1.65
C ALA A 143 8.26 5.53 3.13
N HIS A 144 7.15 5.13 3.73
CA HIS A 144 7.05 4.89 5.15
C HIS A 144 6.11 3.69 5.40
N CYS A 145 6.26 2.69 4.54
CA CYS A 145 5.59 1.40 4.61
C CYS A 145 6.50 0.29 5.13
N GLU A 146 5.89 -0.84 5.54
CA GLU A 146 6.59 -2.10 5.74
C GLU A 146 5.85 -3.25 5.06
N CYS A 147 6.54 -4.08 4.27
CA CYS A 147 5.91 -5.21 3.61
C CYS A 147 5.79 -6.42 4.55
N THR A 148 4.74 -7.25 4.48
CA THR A 148 4.71 -8.53 5.21
C THR A 148 5.38 -9.66 4.41
N LEU A 149 5.59 -10.82 5.05
CA LEU A 149 6.12 -11.98 4.34
C LEU A 149 5.07 -12.57 3.39
N GLY A 150 5.44 -12.78 2.13
CA GLY A 150 4.51 -13.29 1.12
C GLY A 150 3.50 -12.25 0.63
N TRP A 151 3.83 -10.95 0.77
CA TRP A 151 2.97 -9.85 0.34
C TRP A 151 2.85 -9.77 -1.19
N LEU A 152 3.89 -10.14 -1.93
CA LEU A 152 4.03 -9.80 -3.35
C LEU A 152 3.39 -10.83 -4.28
N GLU A 153 3.62 -12.12 -4.01
CA GLU A 153 3.18 -13.25 -4.82
C GLU A 153 1.65 -13.27 -5.03
N PRO A 154 0.81 -13.04 -4.00
CA PRO A 154 -0.63 -13.02 -4.18
C PRO A 154 -1.06 -11.88 -5.10
N LEU A 155 -0.42 -10.70 -5.03
CA LEU A 155 -0.75 -9.54 -5.86
C LEU A 155 -0.43 -9.83 -7.33
N LEU A 156 0.79 -10.30 -7.58
CA LEU A 156 1.25 -10.62 -8.94
C LEU A 156 0.47 -11.79 -9.55
N ALA A 157 0.07 -12.78 -8.76
CA ALA A 157 -0.75 -13.89 -9.22
C ALA A 157 -2.09 -13.42 -9.78
N ARG A 158 -2.76 -12.44 -9.13
CA ARG A 158 -4.03 -11.90 -9.64
C ARG A 158 -3.85 -11.08 -10.92
N ILE A 159 -2.76 -10.32 -11.04
CA ILE A 159 -2.44 -9.58 -12.28
C ILE A 159 -2.10 -10.56 -13.42
N LYS A 160 -1.46 -11.68 -13.10
CA LYS A 160 -1.20 -12.75 -14.07
C LYS A 160 -2.50 -13.37 -14.60
N GLU A 161 -3.48 -13.59 -13.73
CA GLU A 161 -4.81 -14.10 -14.12
C GLU A 161 -5.56 -13.14 -15.06
N ASP A 162 -5.54 -11.83 -14.77
CA ASP A 162 -6.13 -10.80 -15.62
C ASP A 162 -5.27 -9.53 -15.61
N ARG A 163 -4.62 -9.25 -16.74
CA ARG A 163 -3.76 -8.06 -16.95
C ARG A 163 -4.52 -6.74 -16.86
N LYS A 164 -5.85 -6.75 -16.94
CA LYS A 164 -6.72 -5.56 -16.77
C LYS A 164 -7.12 -5.32 -15.31
N THR A 165 -6.68 -6.17 -14.39
CA THR A 165 -6.99 -6.06 -12.96
C THR A 165 -5.92 -5.26 -12.24
N VAL A 166 -6.36 -4.24 -11.49
CA VAL A 166 -5.53 -3.53 -10.51
C VAL A 166 -5.83 -4.10 -9.13
N VAL A 167 -4.76 -4.36 -8.38
CA VAL A 167 -4.84 -4.97 -7.05
C VAL A 167 -4.34 -4.00 -5.99
N CYS A 168 -4.99 -4.05 -4.83
CA CYS A 168 -4.59 -3.34 -3.64
C CYS A 168 -4.46 -4.36 -2.51
N PRO A 169 -3.34 -4.39 -1.77
CA PRO A 169 -3.24 -5.20 -0.56
C PRO A 169 -4.14 -4.63 0.54
N ILE A 170 -4.39 -5.42 1.57
CA ILE A 170 -4.92 -4.88 2.83
C ILE A 170 -3.83 -4.02 3.43
N ILE A 171 -4.21 -2.82 3.85
CA ILE A 171 -3.30 -1.88 4.49
C ILE A 171 -3.53 -1.96 5.99
N ASP A 172 -2.53 -2.44 6.70
CA ASP A 172 -2.52 -2.42 8.16
C ASP A 172 -1.90 -1.11 8.66
N VAL A 173 -2.19 -0.75 9.90
CA VAL A 173 -1.75 0.51 10.51
C VAL A 173 -0.55 0.24 11.41
N ILE A 174 0.43 1.12 11.37
CA ILE A 174 1.49 1.21 12.36
C ILE A 174 1.30 2.55 13.08
N SER A 175 1.24 2.51 14.41
CA SER A 175 1.19 3.74 15.21
C SER A 175 2.45 4.59 14.97
N ASP A 176 2.24 5.88 14.75
CA ASP A 176 3.31 6.88 14.61
C ASP A 176 4.02 7.16 15.94
N ASP A 177 3.29 7.05 17.05
CA ASP A 177 3.84 7.23 18.40
C ASP A 177 4.67 6.02 18.86
N THR A 178 4.10 4.81 18.75
CA THR A 178 4.68 3.61 19.38
C THR A 178 5.34 2.65 18.39
N PHE A 179 5.12 2.83 17.08
CA PHE A 179 5.44 1.87 16.03
C PHE A 179 4.78 0.50 16.23
N GLU A 180 3.72 0.43 17.03
CA GLU A 180 2.94 -0.79 17.20
C GLU A 180 2.12 -1.09 15.96
N TYR A 181 2.14 -2.37 15.59
CA TYR A 181 1.36 -2.89 14.49
C TYR A 181 -0.10 -3.12 14.92
N MET A 182 -1.02 -2.61 14.12
CA MET A 182 -2.46 -2.75 14.26
C MET A 182 -3.04 -3.32 12.97
N ALA A 183 -3.61 -4.53 13.05
CA ALA A 183 -4.18 -5.19 11.89
C ALA A 183 -5.33 -4.39 11.27
N GLY A 184 -5.26 -4.20 9.96
CA GLY A 184 -6.33 -3.66 9.15
C GLY A 184 -7.51 -4.63 9.07
N SER A 185 -8.68 -4.08 8.74
CA SER A 185 -9.89 -4.88 8.52
C SER A 185 -9.91 -5.43 7.10
N ASP A 186 -10.00 -6.74 6.95
CA ASP A 186 -10.27 -7.38 5.66
C ASP A 186 -11.75 -7.38 5.26
N MET A 187 -12.56 -6.77 6.12
CA MET A 187 -14.01 -6.64 6.00
C MET A 187 -14.41 -5.25 5.53
N THR A 188 -13.44 -4.45 5.07
CA THR A 188 -13.67 -3.12 4.50
C THR A 188 -13.19 -3.03 3.06
N TYR A 189 -13.86 -2.19 2.27
CA TYR A 189 -13.45 -1.82 0.93
C TYR A 189 -13.38 -0.30 0.79
N GLY A 190 -12.58 0.19 -0.16
CA GLY A 190 -12.45 1.61 -0.44
C GLY A 190 -13.58 2.12 -1.33
N GLY A 191 -14.17 3.26 -0.97
CA GLY A 191 -15.16 3.96 -1.78
C GLY A 191 -15.06 5.48 -1.60
N PHE A 192 -15.95 6.22 -2.26
CA PHE A 192 -16.02 7.67 -2.15
C PHE A 192 -17.39 8.11 -1.68
N ASN A 193 -17.43 9.16 -0.85
CA ASN A 193 -18.67 9.88 -0.60
C ASN A 193 -18.95 10.91 -1.72
N TRP A 194 -20.10 11.57 -1.67
CA TRP A 194 -20.49 12.59 -2.66
C TRP A 194 -19.62 13.85 -2.69
N LYS A 195 -18.75 14.04 -1.68
CA LYS A 195 -17.72 15.08 -1.68
C LYS A 195 -16.40 14.61 -2.29
N LEU A 196 -16.38 13.40 -2.86
CA LEU A 196 -15.19 12.74 -3.42
C LEU A 196 -14.09 12.46 -2.38
N ASN A 197 -14.46 12.38 -1.09
CA ASN A 197 -13.53 11.95 -0.06
C ASN A 197 -13.51 10.42 -0.01
N PHE A 198 -12.31 9.85 -0.04
CA PHE A 198 -12.10 8.43 0.17
C PHE A 198 -12.58 8.02 1.56
N ARG A 199 -13.27 6.88 1.64
CA ARG A 199 -13.75 6.28 2.89
C ARG A 199 -13.68 4.76 2.81
N TRP A 200 -13.49 4.14 3.96
CA TRP A 200 -13.63 2.71 4.14
C TRP A 200 -15.09 2.36 4.46
N TYR A 201 -15.65 1.43 3.69
CA TYR A 201 -17.01 0.92 3.85
C TYR A 201 -16.97 -0.57 4.18
N PRO A 202 -17.92 -1.11 4.97
CA PRO A 202 -17.98 -2.53 5.23
C PRO A 202 -18.31 -3.32 3.96
N VAL A 203 -17.65 -4.47 3.77
CA VAL A 203 -17.89 -5.35 2.61
C VAL A 203 -19.35 -5.86 2.63
N PRO A 204 -20.11 -5.71 1.53
CA PRO A 204 -21.49 -6.17 1.47
C PRO A 204 -21.64 -7.68 1.70
N GLN A 205 -22.76 -8.10 2.29
CA GLN A 205 -23.00 -9.51 2.62
C GLN A 205 -22.89 -10.44 1.39
N ARG A 206 -23.38 -10.02 0.22
CA ARG A 206 -23.24 -10.80 -1.02
C ARG A 206 -21.80 -11.15 -1.38
N GLU A 207 -20.86 -10.25 -1.11
CA GLU A 207 -19.44 -10.47 -1.40
C GLU A 207 -18.82 -11.39 -0.34
N MET A 208 -19.29 -11.31 0.89
CA MET A 208 -18.96 -12.27 1.95
C MET A 208 -19.46 -13.68 1.59
N ASP A 209 -20.68 -13.79 1.09
CA ASP A 209 -21.31 -15.06 0.68
C ASP A 209 -20.60 -15.66 -0.54
N ARG A 210 -20.21 -14.82 -1.51
CA ARG A 210 -19.39 -15.26 -2.67
C ARG A 210 -18.06 -15.86 -2.22
N ARG A 211 -17.41 -15.24 -1.23
CA ARG A 211 -16.13 -15.70 -0.70
C ARG A 211 -16.26 -16.95 0.18
N LYS A 212 -17.43 -17.23 0.76
CA LYS A 212 -17.68 -18.38 1.66
C LYS A 212 -16.61 -18.51 2.77
N GLY A 213 -16.15 -17.37 3.30
CA GLY A 213 -15.08 -17.31 4.31
C GLY A 213 -13.66 -17.63 3.79
N ASP A 214 -13.45 -17.75 2.49
CA ASP A 214 -12.13 -17.82 1.89
C ASP A 214 -11.52 -16.42 1.73
N ARG A 215 -10.57 -16.12 2.62
CA ARG A 215 -9.85 -14.84 2.64
C ARG A 215 -8.78 -14.72 1.57
N THR A 216 -8.46 -15.81 0.87
CA THR A 216 -7.51 -15.80 -0.25
C THR A 216 -8.14 -15.35 -1.57
N LEU A 217 -9.47 -15.24 -1.60
CA LEU A 217 -10.21 -14.64 -2.70
C LEU A 217 -10.20 -13.11 -2.54
N PRO A 218 -9.98 -12.36 -3.64
CA PRO A 218 -9.97 -10.91 -3.60
C PRO A 218 -11.37 -10.38 -3.30
N VAL A 219 -11.41 -9.20 -2.71
CA VAL A 219 -12.62 -8.40 -2.55
C VAL A 219 -12.81 -7.60 -3.85
N SER A 220 -13.89 -7.86 -4.58
CA SER A 220 -14.16 -7.25 -5.89
C SER A 220 -14.87 -5.90 -5.76
N ALA A 221 -14.24 -4.82 -6.20
CA ALA A 221 -14.89 -3.51 -6.30
C ALA A 221 -15.89 -3.43 -7.46
N ARG A 222 -15.76 -4.26 -8.52
CA ARG A 222 -16.64 -4.23 -9.72
C ARG A 222 -18.09 -4.53 -9.37
N ASP A 223 -18.25 -5.37 -8.36
CA ASP A 223 -19.56 -5.81 -7.92
C ASP A 223 -20.21 -4.74 -7.05
N MET A 224 -19.46 -3.86 -6.38
CA MET A 224 -19.92 -2.93 -5.32
C MET A 224 -20.67 -1.67 -5.80
N ARG A 225 -21.35 -1.74 -6.96
CA ARG A 225 -22.12 -0.63 -7.55
C ARG A 225 -23.41 -0.25 -6.82
N ASP A 226 -23.81 -1.00 -5.80
CA ASP A 226 -25.04 -0.73 -5.04
C ASP A 226 -24.80 0.28 -3.91
N MET A 227 -24.39 1.50 -4.24
CA MET A 227 -24.49 2.63 -3.30
C MET A 227 -25.95 3.10 -3.12
N ASP A 228 -26.85 2.66 -4.00
CA ASP A 228 -28.27 3.06 -4.02
C ASP A 228 -29.16 2.28 -3.03
N SER A 229 -28.61 1.34 -2.27
CA SER A 229 -29.38 0.53 -1.33
C SER A 229 -28.97 0.66 0.13
N ILE A 230 -28.31 1.75 0.55
CA ILE A 230 -28.25 2.10 1.97
C ILE A 230 -29.65 2.60 2.40
N PRO A 231 -30.45 1.80 3.14
CA PRO A 231 -31.71 2.28 3.67
C PRO A 231 -31.35 3.14 4.89
N GLY A 232 -31.36 4.46 4.75
CA GLY A 232 -30.87 5.30 5.85
C GLY A 232 -30.88 6.82 5.69
N LEU A 233 -31.42 7.38 4.60
CA LEU A 233 -31.91 8.76 4.61
C LEU A 233 -33.28 8.81 5.31
N GLY A 234 -33.28 8.36 6.56
CA GLY A 234 -34.36 8.51 7.53
C GLY A 234 -33.77 9.21 8.74
N THR A 235 -34.30 10.38 9.05
CA THR A 235 -34.02 11.11 10.28
C THR A 235 -34.37 10.23 11.48
N SER A 236 -33.38 9.63 12.14
CA SER A 236 -33.55 9.03 13.46
C SER A 236 -32.32 9.27 14.31
N SER A 237 -32.47 10.19 15.25
CA SER A 237 -31.65 10.38 16.43
C SER A 237 -31.49 9.06 17.20
N GLY A 238 -30.25 8.54 17.27
CA GLY A 238 -29.91 7.37 18.05
C GLY A 238 -28.39 7.31 18.24
N GLY A 239 -27.94 7.70 19.42
CA GLY A 239 -26.52 7.77 19.79
C GLY A 239 -25.87 6.38 19.84
N GLY A 240 -24.74 6.25 19.16
CA GLY A 240 -23.84 5.11 19.23
C GLY A 240 -22.43 5.58 18.93
N ASN A 241 -21.69 5.94 19.97
CA ASN A 241 -20.28 6.33 19.91
C ASN A 241 -19.44 5.12 19.49
N GLY A 242 -19.08 5.08 18.21
CA GLY A 242 -18.05 4.20 17.65
C GLY A 242 -17.10 5.03 16.81
N ASN A 243 -16.28 5.87 17.46
CA ASN A 243 -15.21 6.63 16.80
C ASN A 243 -14.13 5.64 16.33
N LEU A 244 -14.31 5.09 15.13
CA LEU A 244 -13.17 4.61 14.35
C LEU A 244 -12.44 5.85 13.81
N PRO A 245 -11.14 6.01 14.07
CA PRO A 245 -10.40 7.18 13.62
C PRO A 245 -10.46 7.29 12.09
N GLN A 246 -10.93 8.44 11.61
CA GLN A 246 -10.94 8.80 10.18
C GLN A 246 -9.52 9.18 9.77
N TYR A 247 -8.75 8.19 9.33
CA TYR A 247 -7.47 8.44 8.70
C TYR A 247 -7.68 8.66 7.20
N SER A 248 -7.25 9.83 6.71
CA SER A 248 -7.28 10.17 5.29
C SER A 248 -6.09 9.51 4.62
N TYR A 249 -6.34 8.44 3.87
CA TYR A 249 -5.31 7.75 3.11
C TYR A 249 -5.25 8.30 1.69
N ASN A 250 -4.08 8.74 1.24
CA ASN A 250 -3.86 9.21 -0.12
C ASN A 250 -3.57 8.02 -1.06
N PHE A 251 -4.61 7.32 -1.51
CA PHE A 251 -4.49 6.30 -2.55
C PHE A 251 -5.05 6.80 -3.88
N PHE A 252 -4.17 7.33 -4.73
CA PHE A 252 -4.47 7.50 -6.17
C PHE A 252 -3.81 6.37 -6.96
N PHE A 253 -4.64 5.44 -7.43
CA PHE A 253 -4.30 4.55 -8.54
C PHE A 253 -4.42 5.38 -9.83
N LEU A 254 -3.30 5.61 -10.50
CA LEU A 254 -3.31 6.03 -11.89
C LEU A 254 -3.65 4.79 -12.73
N LEU A 255 -4.87 4.75 -13.23
CA LEU A 255 -5.28 3.89 -14.33
C LEU A 255 -4.97 4.65 -15.63
N ASP A 256 -4.27 4.01 -16.56
CA ASP A 256 -4.39 4.31 -17.99
C ASP A 256 -5.72 3.73 -18.51
#